data_AF-A0A357B1T4-F1
#
_entry.id   AF-A0A357B1T4-F1
#
_cell.length_a   1.000
_cell.length_b   1.000
_cell.length_c   1.000
_cell.angle_alpha   90.00
_cell.angle_beta   90.00
_cell.angle_gamma   90.00
#
_symmetry.space_group_name_H-M   'P 1'
#
loop_
_entity.id
_entity.type
_entity.pdbx_description
1 polymer ?
#
loop_
_entity_poly.entity_id
_entity_poly.type
_entity_poly.pdbx_seq_one_letter_code
_entity_poly.pdbx_strand_id
1 'polypeptide(L)' 'AIFGEKAREVRDTSLKVPHGESGIIVDVKVFSRESGDEMGAGVNQVVRVYIAHKRKISVGDKMAG' A
#
# COMPACT_ATOMS: atom_id res chain seq x y z
N ALA A 1 36.09 9.12 -5.38
CA ALA A 1 35.12 8.02 -5.17
C ALA A 1 34.08 8.10 -6.27
N ILE A 2 33.93 7.04 -7.08
CA ILE A 2 33.22 7.08 -8.38
C ILE A 2 31.69 7.20 -8.23
N PHE A 3 31.16 7.07 -7.01
CA PHE A 3 29.77 7.34 -6.70
C PHE A 3 29.68 8.61 -5.86
N GLY A 4 29.33 9.72 -6.53
CA GLY A 4 29.13 11.04 -5.95
C GLY A 4 27.78 11.23 -5.27
N GLU A 5 27.22 10.18 -4.66
CA GLU A 5 25.98 10.32 -3.90
C GLU A 5 26.34 10.67 -2.45
N LYS A 6 26.35 11.98 -2.13
CA LYS A 6 26.32 12.45 -0.75
C LYS A 6 25.17 11.71 -0.05
N ALA A 7 25.49 11.03 1.05
CA ALA A 7 24.59 10.11 1.74
C ALA A 7 23.17 10.70 1.86
N ARG A 8 22.19 10.05 1.23
CA ARG A 8 20.78 10.29 1.51
C ARG A 8 20.53 9.77 2.93
N GLU A 9 20.25 10.66 3.87
CA GLU A 9 19.91 10.30 5.27
C GLU A 9 18.50 9.67 5.40
N VAL A 10 17.80 9.49 4.28
CA VAL A 10 16.47 8.89 4.24
C VAL A 10 16.55 7.42 3.87
N ARG A 11 15.90 6.58 4.67
CA ARG A 11 15.72 5.15 4.38
C ARG A 11 14.39 4.95 3.65
N ASP A 12 14.35 4.03 2.70
CA ASP A 12 13.09 3.63 2.06
C ASP A 12 12.28 2.78 3.06
N THR A 13 11.13 3.31 3.48
CA THR A 13 10.13 2.61 4.30
C THR A 13 8.79 2.57 3.57
N SER A 14 8.84 2.41 2.25
CA SER A 14 7.64 2.38 1.40
C SER A 14 6.73 1.20 1.74
N LEU A 15 5.41 1.42 1.65
CA LEU A 15 4.43 0.34 1.76
C LEU A 15 4.51 -0.51 0.48
N LYS A 16 4.82 -1.79 0.64
CA LYS A 16 4.90 -2.76 -0.46
C LYS A 16 3.74 -3.74 -0.38
N VAL A 17 3.35 -4.30 -1.52
CA VAL A 17 2.32 -5.32 -1.57
C VAL A 17 2.82 -6.58 -0.83
N PRO A 18 2.05 -7.12 0.14
CA PRO A 18 2.39 -8.37 0.81
C PRO A 18 2.51 -9.55 -0.16
N HIS A 19 3.18 -10.61 0.29
CA HIS A 19 3.36 -11.80 -0.53
C HIS A 19 2.03 -12.54 -0.72
N GLY A 20 1.76 -13.02 -1.94
CA GLY A 20 0.53 -13.73 -2.29
C GLY A 20 -0.66 -12.83 -2.59
N GLU A 21 -0.58 -11.53 -2.29
CA GLU A 21 -1.54 -10.55 -2.75
C GLU A 21 -1.14 -10.01 -4.13
N SER A 22 -2.11 -9.96 -5.03
CA SER A 22 -1.96 -9.38 -6.37
C SER A 22 -3.31 -8.88 -6.84
N GLY A 23 -3.31 -7.92 -7.76
CA GLY A 23 -4.55 -7.34 -8.23
C GLY A 23 -4.36 -6.02 -8.95
N ILE A 24 -5.48 -5.35 -9.19
CA ILE A 24 -5.55 -4.03 -9.83
C ILE A 24 -5.92 -3.01 -8.75
N ILE A 25 -5.27 -1.85 -8.77
CA ILE A 25 -5.63 -0.72 -7.92
C ILE A 25 -6.97 -0.17 -8.41
N VAL A 26 -7.99 -0.23 -7.55
CA VAL A 26 -9.34 0.25 -7.88
C VAL A 26 -9.52 1.69 -7.42
N ASP A 27 -8.97 2.03 -6.25
CA ASP A 27 -9.13 3.35 -5.66
C ASP A 27 -7.95 3.68 -4.72
N VAL A 28 -7.65 4.98 -4.59
CA VAL A 28 -6.64 5.51 -3.67
C VAL A 28 -7.25 6.67 -2.91
N LYS A 29 -7.42 6.49 -1.60
CA LYS A 29 -7.92 7.54 -0.71
C LYS A 29 -6.76 8.10 0.10
N VAL A 30 -6.51 9.40 -0.09
CA VAL A 30 -5.50 10.15 0.64
C VAL A 30 -6.23 11.02 1.66
N PHE A 31 -5.93 10.82 2.93
CA PHE A 31 -6.37 11.68 4.02
C PHE A 31 -5.18 12.48 4.48
N SER A 32 -5.29 13.81 4.55
CA SER A 32 -4.21 14.67 5.06
C SER A 32 -4.71 15.52 6.22
N ARG A 33 -3.85 15.69 7.23
CA ARG A 33 -4.17 16.53 8.40
C ARG A 33 -4.45 17.97 7.99
N GLU A 34 -3.77 18.45 6.96
CA GLU A 34 -3.96 19.80 6.39
C GLU A 34 -5.34 19.99 5.76
N SER A 35 -5.96 18.90 5.26
CA SER A 35 -7.32 18.95 4.69
C SER A 35 -8.42 18.92 5.77
N GLY A 36 -8.06 18.82 7.05
CA GLY A 36 -9.01 18.80 8.17
C GLY A 36 -9.63 17.42 8.46
N ASP A 37 -9.06 16.34 7.93
CA ASP A 37 -9.51 14.97 8.21
C ASP A 37 -9.16 14.53 9.65
N GLU A 38 -10.11 13.90 10.34
CA GLU A 38 -9.86 13.32 11.67
C GLU A 38 -8.92 12.11 11.58
N MET A 39 -7.78 12.21 12.28
CA MET A 39 -6.75 11.16 12.34
C MET A 39 -6.15 11.06 13.74
N GLY A 40 -5.52 9.92 14.03
CA GLY A 40 -4.81 9.70 15.29
C GLY A 40 -3.74 10.76 15.56
N ALA A 41 -3.46 11.00 16.84
CA ALA A 41 -2.43 11.94 17.26
C ALA A 41 -1.05 11.52 16.69
N GLY A 42 -0.34 12.47 16.09
CA GLY A 42 0.98 12.24 15.48
C GLY A 42 0.99 11.74 14.03
N VAL A 43 -0.18 11.52 13.42
CA VAL A 43 -0.28 11.13 12.00
C VAL A 43 -0.48 12.37 11.12
N ASN A 44 0.39 12.55 10.12
CA ASN A 44 0.32 13.67 9.18
C ASN A 44 -0.55 13.35 7.94
N GLN A 45 -0.42 12.12 7.43
CA GLN A 45 -1.13 11.66 6.25
C GLN A 45 -1.41 10.16 6.36
N VAL A 46 -2.59 9.73 5.93
CA VAL A 46 -2.96 8.33 5.77
C VAL A 46 -3.33 8.08 4.32
N VAL A 47 -2.67 7.12 3.69
CA VAL A 47 -2.98 6.69 2.32
C VAL A 47 -3.55 5.28 2.38
N ARG A 48 -4.79 5.11 1.92
CA ARG A 48 -5.44 3.81 1.77
C ARG A 48 -5.51 3.45 0.29
N VAL A 49 -4.92 2.32 -0.07
CA VAL A 49 -4.92 1.79 -1.44
C VAL A 49 -5.82 0.57 -1.47
N TYR A 50 -6.86 0.60 -2.31
CA TYR A 50 -7.77 -0.52 -2.49
C TYR A 50 -7.32 -1.36 -3.68
N ILE A 51 -6.91 -2.60 -3.41
CA ILE A 51 -6.47 -3.57 -4.41
C ILE A 51 -7.57 -4.62 -4.56
N ALA A 52 -8.05 -4.83 -5.79
CA ALA A 52 -9.02 -5.87 -6.09
C ALA A 52 -8.39 -6.98 -6.93
N HIS A 53 -8.76 -8.22 -6.63
CA HIS A 53 -8.35 -9.40 -7.37
C HIS A 53 -9.57 -10.18 -7.86
N LYS A 54 -9.67 -10.39 -9.17
CA LYS A 54 -10.63 -11.33 -9.76
C LYS A 54 -10.03 -12.74 -9.76
N ARG A 55 -10.27 -13.51 -8.68
CA ARG A 55 -9.81 -14.90 -8.57
C ARG A 55 -10.72 -15.84 -9.36
N LYS A 56 -10.15 -16.61 -10.29
CA LYS A 56 -10.84 -17.74 -10.94
C LYS A 56 -10.81 -18.95 -10.02
N ILE A 57 -11.71 -19.91 -10.24
CA ILE A 57 -11.68 -21.18 -9.52
C ILE A 57 -10.33 -21.88 -9.75
N SER A 58 -9.76 -22.41 -8.67
CA SER A 58 -8.46 -23.07 -8.65
C SER A 58 -8.53 -24.39 -7.89
N VAL A 59 -7.62 -25.30 -8.22
CA VAL A 59 -7.52 -26.58 -7.50
C VAL A 59 -7.16 -26.28 -6.04
N GLY A 60 -7.99 -26.77 -5.11
CA GLY A 60 -7.91 -26.43 -3.69
C GLY A 60 -9.03 -25.51 -3.21
N ASP A 61 -9.83 -24.95 -4.13
CA ASP A 61 -11.06 -24.24 -3.77
C ASP A 61 -12.11 -25.25 -3.30
N LYS A 62 -12.59 -25.04 -2.08
CA LYS A 62 -13.62 -25.89 -1.49
C LYS A 62 -14.97 -25.56 -2.14
N MET A 63 -15.54 -26.53 -2.84
CA MET A 63 -16.90 -26.49 -3.37
C MET A 63 -17.82 -27.28 -2.44
N ALA A 64 -18.98 -26.73 -2.10
CA ALA A 64 -20.07 -27.43 -1.41
C ALA A 64 -21.27 -27.51 -2.36
N GLY A 65 -21.89 -28.68 -2.44
CA GLY A 65 -23.12 -28.94 -3.19
C GLY A 65 -24.33 -29.03 -2.27
#